data_AF-A0AAI9WAA1-F1
#
_entry.id   AF-A0AAI9WAA1-F1
#
_cell.length_a   1.000
_cell.length_b   1.000
_cell.length_c   1.000
_cell.angle_alpha   90.00
_cell.angle_beta   90.00
_cell.angle_gamma   90.00
#
_symmetry.space_group_name_H-M   'P 1'
#
loop_
_entity.id
_entity.type
_entity.pdbx_description
1 polymer ?
#
loop_
_entity_poly.entity_id
_entity_poly.type
_entity_poly.pdbx_seq_one_letter_code
_entity_poly.pdbx_strand_id
1 'polypeptide(L)' 'MKKRLKDAVFIAIMTFIVSFILFFILFGEIRWVSLMGTALGAFIGSYFLLPLLNKRNAHK' A
#
# COMPACT_ATOMS: atom_id res chain seq x y z
N MET A 1 11.10 11.04 15.00
CA MET A 1 10.38 9.75 14.76
C MET A 1 11.40 8.65 14.45
N LYS A 2 11.13 7.39 14.82
CA LYS A 2 11.99 6.25 14.46
C LYS A 2 11.98 6.03 12.94
N LYS A 3 13.11 5.68 12.32
CA LYS A 3 13.27 5.50 10.85
C LYS A 3 12.18 4.59 10.25
N ARG A 4 11.92 3.46 10.91
CA ARG A 4 10.87 2.50 10.52
C ARG A 4 9.46 3.12 10.44
N LEU A 5 9.14 4.04 11.34
CA LEU A 5 7.85 4.73 11.35
C LEU A 5 7.76 5.74 10.20
N LYS A 6 8.85 6.46 9.91
CA LYS A 6 8.92 7.36 8.75
C LYS A 6 8.72 6.60 7.45
N ASP A 7 9.36 5.45 7.29
CA ASP A 7 9.25 4.62 6.08
C ASP A 7 7.82 4.06 5.92
N ALA A 8 7.21 3.59 7.01
CA ALA A 8 5.82 3.11 7.00
C ALA A 8 4.84 4.21 6.60
N VAL A 9 4.98 5.41 7.18
CA VAL A 9 4.12 6.56 6.86
C VAL A 9 4.31 6.99 5.40
N PHE A 10 5.55 7.01 4.90
CA PHE A 10 5.83 7.34 3.51
C PHE A 10 5.15 6.35 2.55
N ILE A 11 5.28 5.04 2.80
CA ILE A 11 4.64 4.01 1.97
C ILE A 11 3.12 4.12 2.05
N ALA A 12 2.54 4.37 3.23
CA ALA A 12 1.10 4.54 3.39
C ALA A 12 0.57 5.73 2.57
N ILE A 13 1.24 6.88 2.64
CA ILE A 13 0.87 8.08 1.87
C ILE A 13 0.96 7.81 0.36
N MET A 14 2.07 7.23 -0.10
CA MET A 14 2.25 6.90 -1.51
C MET A 14 1.16 5.93 -2.01
N THR A 15 0.86 4.90 -1.22
CA THR A 15 -0.17 3.91 -1.56
C THR A 15 -1.55 4.55 -1.65
N PHE A 16 -1.87 5.47 -0.73
CA PHE A 16 -3.13 6.19 -0.73
C PHE A 16 -3.28 7.08 -1.97
N ILE A 17 -2.24 7.87 -2.31
CA ILE A 17 -2.26 8.75 -3.48
C ILE A 17 -2.45 7.95 -4.78
N VAL A 18 -1.68 6.86 -4.94
CA VAL A 18 -1.78 5.98 -6.11
C VAL A 18 -3.18 5.36 -6.19
N SER A 19 -3.71 4.86 -5.06
CA SER A 19 -5.06 4.27 -5.01
C SER A 19 -6.14 5.30 -5.34
N PHE A 20 -6.00 6.54 -4.85
CA PHE A 20 -6.95 7.61 -5.10
C PHE A 20 -7.03 7.96 -6.59
N ILE A 21 -5.88 8.11 -7.25
CA ILE A 21 -5.80 8.38 -8.70
C ILE A 21 -6.40 7.21 -9.48
N LEU A 22 -6.01 5.97 -9.13
CA LEU A 22 -6.54 4.76 -9.78
C LEU A 22 -8.07 4.67 -9.66
N PHE A 23 -8.62 4.92 -8.48
CA PHE A 23 -10.06 4.85 -8.26
C PHE A 23 -10.81 5.91 -9.07
N PHE A 24 -10.28 7.12 -9.14
CA PHE A 24 -10.86 8.18 -9.97
C PHE A 24 -10.88 7.79 -11.45
N ILE A 25 -9.79 7.21 -11.96
CA ILE A 25 -9.69 6.77 -13.37
C ILE A 25 -10.61 5.57 -13.65
N LEU A 26 -10.64 4.57 -12.77
CA LEU A 26 -11.33 3.30 -13.02
C LEU A 26 -12.85 3.38 -12.85
N PHE A 27 -13.32 4.19 -11.90
CA PHE A 27 -14.73 4.19 -11.51
C PHE A 27 -15.44 5.50 -11.83
N GLY A 28 -14.72 6.57 -12.16
CA GLY A 28 -15.31 7.91 -12.38
C GLY A 28 -15.87 8.58 -11.12
N GLU A 29 -16.03 7.83 -10.03
CA GLU A 29 -16.44 8.29 -8.71
C GLU A 29 -15.60 7.64 -7.61
N ILE A 30 -15.38 8.37 -6.51
CA ILE A 30 -14.61 7.87 -5.38
C ILE A 30 -15.54 7.12 -4.43
N ARG A 31 -15.49 5.79 -4.50
CA ARG A 31 -16.13 4.91 -3.51
C ARG A 31 -15.19 4.76 -2.31
N TRP A 32 -15.36 5.60 -1.29
CA TRP A 32 -14.46 5.70 -0.14
C TRP A 32 -14.17 4.36 0.55
N VAL A 33 -15.17 3.51 0.74
CA VAL A 33 -14.98 2.18 1.37
C VAL A 33 -14.03 1.31 0.54
N SER A 34 -14.23 1.27 -0.77
CA SER A 34 -13.38 0.52 -1.69
C SER A 34 -11.97 1.10 -1.74
N LEU A 35 -11.83 2.43 -1.81
CA LEU A 35 -10.54 3.12 -1.78
C LEU A 35 -9.75 2.77 -0.52
N MET A 36 -10.39 2.84 0.65
CA MET A 36 -9.74 2.53 1.93
C MET A 36 -9.35 1.05 2.01
N GLY A 37 -10.21 0.15 1.55
CA GLY A 37 -9.92 -1.29 1.48
C GLY A 37 -8.71 -1.59 0.57
N THR A 38 -8.66 -0.99 -0.61
CA THR A 38 -7.54 -1.16 -1.54
C THR A 38 -6.25 -0.55 -1.00
N ALA A 39 -6.30 0.67 -0.46
CA ALA A 39 -5.12 1.33 0.10
C ALA A 39 -4.53 0.53 1.29
N LEU A 40 -5.38 0.01 2.19
CA LEU A 40 -4.96 -0.84 3.29
C LEU A 40 -4.38 -2.18 2.80
N GLY A 41 -5.07 -2.85 1.87
CA GLY A 41 -4.60 -4.12 1.31
C GLY A 41 -3.24 -3.98 0.61
N ALA A 42 -3.08 -2.94 -0.21
CA ALA A 42 -1.82 -2.65 -0.90
C ALA A 42 -0.71 -2.26 0.07
N PHE A 43 -1.01 -1.50 1.14
CA PHE A 43 -0.04 -1.18 2.19
C PHE A 43 0.42 -2.44 2.92
N ILE A 44 -0.50 -3.30 3.36
CA ILE A 44 -0.17 -4.53 4.07
C ILE A 44 0.65 -5.46 3.16
N GLY A 45 0.24 -5.61 1.91
CA GLY A 45 0.95 -6.40 0.91
C GLY A 45 2.38 -5.91 0.67
N SER A 46 2.56 -4.61 0.48
CA SER A 46 3.88 -4.02 0.21
C SER A 46 4.79 -3.95 1.42
N TYR A 47 4.26 -3.57 2.59
CA TYR A 47 5.07 -3.36 3.78
C TYR A 47 5.38 -4.64 4.55
N PHE A 48 4.48 -5.63 4.55
CA PHE A 48 4.64 -6.86 5.34
C PHE A 48 4.82 -8.13 4.50
N LEU A 49 4.03 -8.32 3.43
CA LEU A 49 4.07 -9.58 2.66
C LEU A 49 5.25 -9.63 1.68
N LEU A 50 5.53 -8.53 0.97
CA LEU A 50 6.65 -8.42 0.03
C LEU A 50 8.01 -8.73 0.66
N PRO A 51 8.38 -8.18 1.83
CA PRO A 51 9.62 -8.53 2.51
C PRO A 51 9.67 -10.00 2.94
N LEU A 52 8.53 -10.57 3.33
CA LEU A 52 8.42 -11.97 3.74
C LEU A 52 8.68 -12.92 2.55
N LEU A 53 8.10 -12.60 1.39
CA LEU A 53 8.30 -13.33 0.14
C LEU A 53 9.74 -13.21 -0.36
N ASN A 54 10.33 -12.02 -0.28
CA ASN A 54 11.71 -11.80 -0.71
C ASN A 54 12.70 -12.61 0.14
N LYS A 55 12.49 -12.70 1.46
CA LYS A 55 13.29 -13.56 2.34
C LYS A 55 13.16 -15.05 2.00
N ARG A 56 11.97 -15.50 1.62
CA ARG A 56 11.72 -16.89 1.23
C ARG A 56 12.43 -17.26 -0.07
N ASN A 57 12.45 -16.34 -1.04
CA ASN A 57 13.08 -16.55 -2.34
C ASN A 57 14.62 -16.47 -2.28
N ALA A 58 15.18 -15.70 -1.34
CA ALA A 58 16.64 -15.62 -1.14
C ALA A 58 17.26 -16.87 -0.48
N HIS A 59 16.44 -17.75 0.10
CA HIS A 59 16.86 -19.00 0.76
C HIS A 59 16.65 -20.24 -0.13
N LYS A 60 16.35 -20.04 -1.42
CA LYS A 60 16.09 -21.07 -2.41
C LYS A 60 17.17 -21.05 -3.47
#